data_AF-A0A811GFP6-F1
#
_entry.id   AF-A0A811GFP6-F1
#
_cell.length_a   1.000
_cell.length_b   1.000
_cell.length_c   1.000
_cell.angle_alpha   90.00
_cell.angle_beta   90.00
_cell.angle_gamma   90.00
#
_symmetry.space_group_name_H-M   'P 1'
#
loop_
_entity.id
_entity.type
_entity.pdbx_description
1 polymer ?
#
loop_
_entity_poly.entity_id
_entity_poly.type
_entity_poly.pdbx_seq_one_letter_code
_entity_poly.pdbx_strand_id
1 'polypeptide(L)'
;MKKSRELIAIHSSKHKWLQDLERLLSQIDQQTNQCGDTLIECSKSFIEAIAKNIILKLRPYENAKDINLLDLGRLFKKAKECIYEHSAIENVMPKSDIENYFSALNQWIRFLGEMRNNVGEISHGKILPKSYSVGVELAQIIAQTTDRLSYILLLLLLKIDLSYTQSYRYEEYPEFNNFLDEQFELPSGLSYSKALFEQDYDAYSEELDNYLDAQGIEVA
;
A
#
# COMPACT_ATOMS: atom_id res chain seq x y z
N MET A 1 -9.50 -11.81 -3.88
CA MET A 1 -9.12 -10.84 -4.95
C MET A 1 -7.87 -11.34 -5.65
N LYS A 2 -8.03 -11.97 -6.81
CA LYS A 2 -6.99 -12.83 -7.41
C LYS A 2 -5.88 -12.03 -8.09
N LYS A 3 -6.21 -10.94 -8.77
CA LYS A 3 -5.28 -10.28 -9.70
C LYS A 3 -4.29 -9.36 -9.01
N SER A 4 -4.75 -8.64 -8.00
CA SER A 4 -3.84 -7.92 -7.10
C SER A 4 -2.86 -8.87 -6.42
N ARG A 5 -3.32 -10.05 -5.98
CA ARG A 5 -2.46 -11.10 -5.42
C ARG A 5 -1.42 -11.61 -6.40
N GLU A 6 -1.82 -11.93 -7.63
CA GLU A 6 -0.87 -12.36 -8.68
C GLU A 6 0.24 -11.32 -8.89
N LEU A 7 -0.12 -10.03 -8.92
CA LEU A 7 0.86 -8.95 -9.05
C LEU A 7 1.76 -8.82 -7.81
N ILE A 8 1.18 -8.89 -6.61
CA ILE A 8 1.90 -8.87 -5.34
C ILE A 8 2.93 -10.01 -5.30
N ALA A 9 2.54 -11.23 -5.66
CA ALA A 9 3.43 -12.39 -5.64
C ALA A 9 4.64 -12.26 -6.58
N ILE A 10 4.48 -11.57 -7.72
CA ILE A 10 5.58 -11.31 -8.67
C ILE A 10 6.61 -10.33 -8.09
N HIS A 11 6.15 -9.37 -7.28
CA HIS A 11 6.94 -8.23 -6.83
C HIS A 11 7.33 -8.26 -5.34
N SER A 12 6.77 -9.18 -4.55
CA SER A 12 6.96 -9.25 -3.09
C SER A 12 8.39 -9.55 -2.64
N SER A 13 9.20 -10.15 -3.53
CA SER A 13 10.63 -10.37 -3.28
C SER A 13 11.47 -9.08 -3.34
N LYS A 14 10.99 -8.06 -4.08
CA LYS A 14 11.65 -6.76 -4.24
C LYS A 14 11.03 -5.67 -3.37
N HIS A 15 9.79 -5.88 -2.95
CA HIS A 15 9.00 -4.88 -2.23
C HIS A 15 8.26 -5.56 -1.08
N LYS A 16 8.92 -5.67 0.08
CA LYS A 16 8.35 -6.37 1.25
C LYS A 16 7.04 -5.77 1.75
N TRP A 17 6.82 -4.46 1.60
CA TRP A 17 5.54 -3.80 1.95
C TRP A 17 4.32 -4.41 1.24
N LEU A 18 4.50 -5.08 0.10
CA LEU A 18 3.42 -5.82 -0.57
C LEU A 18 2.92 -7.02 0.25
N GLN A 19 3.71 -7.54 1.19
CA GLN A 19 3.32 -8.63 2.08
C GLN A 19 2.20 -8.22 3.05
N ASP A 20 2.16 -6.95 3.48
CA ASP A 20 1.07 -6.44 4.31
C ASP A 20 -0.26 -6.43 3.56
N LEU A 21 -0.23 -6.14 2.25
CA LEU A 21 -1.41 -6.26 1.39
C LEU A 21 -1.85 -7.73 1.24
N GLU A 22 -0.92 -8.68 1.14
CA GLU A 22 -1.24 -10.11 1.05
C GLU A 22 -1.99 -10.62 2.29
N ARG A 23 -1.61 -10.13 3.47
CA ARG A 23 -2.32 -10.43 4.72
C ARG A 23 -3.78 -9.94 4.67
N LEU A 24 -4.03 -8.74 4.17
CA LEU A 24 -5.39 -8.22 3.96
C LEU A 24 -6.17 -9.06 2.94
N LEU A 25 -5.52 -9.48 1.85
CA LEU A 25 -6.15 -10.34 0.85
C LEU A 25 -6.53 -11.71 1.41
N SER A 26 -5.72 -12.26 2.31
CA SER A 26 -6.04 -13.51 3.02
C SER A 26 -7.28 -13.36 3.91
N GLN A 27 -7.46 -12.21 4.57
CA GLN A 27 -8.67 -11.91 5.34
C GLN A 27 -9.90 -11.78 4.44
N ILE A 28 -9.77 -11.13 3.27
CA ILE A 28 -10.85 -11.02 2.29
C ILE A 28 -11.33 -12.39 1.80
N ASP A 29 -10.40 -13.31 1.53
CA ASP A 29 -10.75 -14.64 1.04
C ASP A 29 -11.54 -15.45 2.08
N GLN A 30 -11.20 -15.32 3.36
CA GLN A 30 -11.95 -15.96 4.44
C GLN A 30 -13.41 -15.47 4.50
N GLN A 31 -13.64 -14.19 4.18
CA GLN A 31 -14.97 -13.56 4.22
C GLN A 31 -15.77 -13.74 2.92
N THR A 32 -15.13 -14.18 1.83
CA THR A 32 -15.70 -14.17 0.47
C THR A 32 -17.03 -14.94 0.34
N ASN A 33 -17.23 -15.99 1.14
CA ASN A 33 -18.45 -16.81 1.13
C ASN A 33 -19.28 -16.72 2.41
N GLN A 34 -18.91 -15.83 3.35
CA GLN A 34 -19.51 -15.80 4.70
C GLN A 34 -20.59 -14.73 4.82
N CYS A 35 -20.22 -13.48 4.55
CA CYS A 35 -21.09 -12.33 4.75
C CYS A 35 -20.81 -11.26 3.68
N GLY A 36 -21.85 -10.90 2.92
CA GLY A 36 -21.71 -9.88 1.89
C GLY A 36 -21.31 -8.51 2.45
N ASP A 37 -21.92 -8.11 3.58
CA ASP A 37 -21.64 -6.83 4.24
C ASP A 37 -20.16 -6.73 4.66
N THR A 38 -19.64 -7.78 5.29
CA THR A 38 -18.22 -7.85 5.69
C THR A 38 -17.30 -7.84 4.47
N LEU A 39 -17.67 -8.51 3.38
CA LEU A 39 -16.87 -8.50 2.15
C LEU A 39 -16.80 -7.10 1.52
N ILE A 40 -17.86 -6.28 1.63
CA ILE A 40 -17.84 -4.87 1.23
C ILE A 40 -16.90 -4.06 2.13
N GLU A 41 -16.94 -4.27 3.45
CA GLU A 41 -16.02 -3.62 4.39
C GLU A 41 -14.55 -3.95 4.06
N CYS A 42 -14.23 -5.23 3.85
CA CYS A 42 -12.87 -5.63 3.50
C CYS A 42 -12.45 -5.08 2.13
N SER A 43 -13.36 -5.00 1.15
CA SER A 43 -13.07 -4.42 -0.17
C SER A 43 -12.70 -2.94 -0.07
N LYS A 44 -13.43 -2.17 0.76
CA LYS A 44 -13.09 -0.78 1.09
C LYS A 44 -11.72 -0.69 1.76
N SER A 45 -11.47 -1.50 2.78
CA SER A 45 -10.20 -1.47 3.51
C SER A 45 -9.00 -1.82 2.62
N PHE A 46 -9.17 -2.71 1.64
CA PHE A 46 -8.11 -3.05 0.70
C PHE A 46 -7.70 -1.86 -0.20
N ILE A 47 -8.67 -1.15 -0.79
CA ILE A 47 -8.36 0.04 -1.60
C ILE A 47 -7.82 1.20 -0.76
N GLU A 48 -8.28 1.35 0.49
CA GLU A 48 -7.68 2.30 1.45
C GLU A 48 -6.21 1.97 1.74
N ALA A 49 -5.89 0.70 1.98
CA ALA A 49 -4.51 0.26 2.23
C ALA A 49 -3.60 0.56 1.04
N ILE A 50 -4.07 0.33 -0.20
CA ILE A 50 -3.31 0.67 -1.41
C ILE A 50 -3.08 2.18 -1.51
N ALA A 51 -4.12 2.99 -1.33
CA ALA A 51 -3.99 4.45 -1.40
C ALA A 51 -3.01 5.01 -0.35
N LYS A 52 -3.05 4.48 0.89
CA LYS A 52 -2.10 4.84 1.95
C LYS A 52 -0.67 4.47 1.59
N ASN A 53 -0.45 3.28 1.06
CA ASN A 53 0.88 2.83 0.63
C ASN A 53 1.42 3.66 -0.54
N ILE A 54 0.59 4.02 -1.52
CA ILE A 54 0.99 4.94 -2.61
C ILE A 54 1.52 6.25 -2.03
N ILE A 55 0.77 6.85 -1.09
CA ILE A 55 1.16 8.11 -0.47
C ILE A 55 2.48 7.96 0.29
N LEU A 56 2.58 6.98 1.19
CA LEU A 56 3.75 6.79 2.03
C LEU A 56 5.01 6.48 1.21
N LYS A 57 4.87 5.74 0.11
CA LYS A 57 6.00 5.40 -0.74
C LYS A 57 6.44 6.55 -1.62
N LEU A 58 5.51 7.30 -2.22
CA LEU A 58 5.89 8.42 -3.11
C LEU A 58 6.24 9.71 -2.35
N ARG A 59 5.77 9.84 -1.10
CA ARG A 59 6.01 10.99 -0.22
C ARG A 59 6.32 10.53 1.22
N PRO A 60 7.52 9.97 1.46
CA PRO A 60 7.90 9.38 2.75
C PRO A 60 7.95 10.39 3.90
N TYR A 61 8.07 11.69 3.61
CA TYR A 61 8.06 12.76 4.59
C TYR A 61 6.67 13.05 5.19
N GLU A 62 5.61 12.46 4.65
CA GLU A 62 4.26 12.68 5.15
C GLU A 62 3.93 11.82 6.38
N ASN A 63 3.25 12.42 7.36
CA ASN A 63 2.95 11.77 8.62
C ASN A 63 1.92 10.63 8.47
N ALA A 64 2.32 9.41 8.83
CA ALA A 64 1.45 8.23 8.75
C ALA A 64 0.18 8.33 9.62
N LYS A 65 0.22 9.04 10.76
CA LYS A 65 -0.96 9.25 11.63
C LYS A 65 -1.99 10.12 10.93
N ASP A 66 -1.55 11.20 10.28
CA ASP A 66 -2.45 12.10 9.54
C ASP A 66 -3.07 11.39 8.34
N ILE A 67 -2.27 10.60 7.61
CA ILE A 67 -2.75 9.76 6.50
C ILE A 67 -3.83 8.78 6.99
N ASN A 68 -3.68 8.21 8.19
CA ASN A 68 -4.64 7.27 8.75
C ASN A 68 -5.99 7.90 9.12
N LEU A 69 -6.05 9.22 9.33
CA LEU A 69 -7.28 9.97 9.63
C LEU A 69 -8.08 10.37 8.38
N LEU A 70 -7.51 10.20 7.18
CA LEU A 70 -8.17 10.55 5.93
C LEU A 70 -9.27 9.54 5.57
N ASP A 71 -10.41 10.06 5.11
CA ASP A 71 -11.43 9.24 4.46
C ASP A 71 -10.95 8.73 3.10
N LEU A 72 -11.60 7.68 2.58
CA LEU A 72 -11.24 7.04 1.32
C LEU A 72 -11.19 8.03 0.13
N GLY A 73 -12.10 9.01 0.08
CA GLY A 73 -12.11 10.01 -1.00
C GLY A 73 -10.86 10.89 -0.97
N ARG A 74 -10.46 11.37 0.22
CA ARG A 74 -9.24 12.15 0.41
C ARG A 74 -7.98 11.34 0.15
N LEU A 75 -7.93 10.09 0.64
CA LEU A 75 -6.83 9.16 0.37
C LEU A 75 -6.62 8.98 -1.13
N PHE A 76 -7.72 8.77 -1.87
CA PHE A 76 -7.64 8.51 -3.29
C PHE A 76 -7.22 9.73 -4.10
N LYS A 77 -7.76 10.92 -3.77
CA LYS A 77 -7.32 12.18 -4.38
C LYS A 77 -5.82 12.39 -4.20
N LYS A 78 -5.32 12.14 -2.99
CA LYS A 78 -3.91 12.34 -2.67
C LYS A 78 -3.00 11.29 -3.33
N ALA A 79 -3.43 10.02 -3.36
CA ALA A 79 -2.73 8.96 -4.08
C ALA A 79 -2.63 9.26 -5.59
N LYS A 80 -3.69 9.82 -6.18
CA LYS A 80 -3.68 10.32 -7.56
C LYS A 80 -2.60 11.38 -7.74
N GLU A 81 -2.61 12.43 -6.91
CA GLU A 81 -1.65 13.53 -7.00
C GLU A 81 -0.21 13.02 -6.92
N CYS A 82 0.07 12.10 -5.99
CA CYS A 82 1.39 11.48 -5.87
C CYS A 82 1.78 10.74 -7.16
N ILE A 83 0.91 9.88 -7.71
CA ILE A 83 1.19 9.13 -8.94
C ILE A 83 1.43 10.06 -10.13
N TYR A 84 0.63 11.13 -10.24
CA TYR A 84 0.62 12.01 -11.41
C TYR A 84 1.89 12.88 -11.56
N GLU A 85 2.65 13.03 -10.48
CA GLU A 85 3.94 13.74 -10.45
C GLU A 85 5.05 12.99 -11.21
N HIS A 86 4.87 11.69 -11.49
CA HIS A 86 5.90 10.85 -12.11
C HIS A 86 5.63 10.61 -13.60
N SER A 87 6.59 10.94 -14.46
CA SER A 87 6.50 10.68 -15.91
C SER A 87 6.51 9.20 -16.27
N ALA A 88 7.06 8.33 -15.42
CA ALA A 88 7.15 6.88 -15.65
C ALA A 88 5.78 6.20 -15.85
N ILE A 89 4.70 6.81 -15.34
CA ILE A 89 3.33 6.31 -15.50
C ILE A 89 2.87 6.32 -16.96
N GLU A 90 3.45 7.20 -17.80
CA GLU A 90 3.12 7.30 -19.23
C GLU A 90 3.56 6.05 -20.02
N ASN A 91 4.45 5.23 -19.45
CA ASN A 91 4.80 3.91 -19.99
C ASN A 91 3.67 2.88 -19.81
N VAL A 92 2.71 3.13 -18.92
CA VAL A 92 1.54 2.27 -18.68
C VAL A 92 0.36 2.75 -19.49
N MET A 93 0.08 4.06 -19.42
CA MET A 93 -1.11 4.68 -19.98
C MET A 93 -0.86 6.18 -20.18
N PRO A 94 -1.35 6.81 -21.26
CA PRO A 94 -1.25 8.26 -21.43
C PRO A 94 -1.86 9.04 -20.25
N LYS A 95 -1.27 10.18 -19.88
CA LYS A 95 -1.74 11.00 -18.75
C LYS A 95 -3.23 11.38 -18.82
N SER A 96 -3.74 11.68 -20.02
CA SER A 96 -5.17 11.94 -20.24
C SER A 96 -6.05 10.75 -19.87
N ASP A 97 -5.60 9.54 -20.15
CA ASP A 97 -6.35 8.31 -19.85
C ASP A 97 -6.21 7.93 -18.38
N ILE A 98 -5.07 8.26 -17.75
CA ILE A 98 -4.89 8.15 -16.30
C ILE A 98 -5.88 9.08 -15.57
N GLU A 99 -6.02 10.33 -16.01
CA GLU A 99 -7.04 11.25 -15.49
C GLU A 99 -8.46 10.68 -15.59
N ASN A 100 -8.80 10.13 -16.76
CA ASN A 100 -10.10 9.49 -16.98
C ASN A 100 -10.29 8.26 -16.08
N TYR A 101 -9.26 7.44 -15.91
CA TYR A 101 -9.27 6.28 -15.02
C TYR A 101 -9.49 6.71 -13.56
N PHE A 102 -8.76 7.70 -13.06
CA PHE A 102 -8.94 8.22 -11.71
C PHE A 102 -10.32 8.86 -11.52
N SER A 103 -10.87 9.52 -12.53
CA SER A 103 -12.25 10.03 -12.49
C SER A 103 -13.27 8.90 -12.35
N ALA A 104 -13.15 7.83 -13.14
CA ALA A 104 -14.01 6.66 -13.06
C ALA A 104 -13.87 5.92 -11.72
N LEU A 105 -12.64 5.73 -11.26
CA LEU A 105 -12.37 5.08 -9.97
C LEU A 105 -12.88 5.93 -8.79
N ASN A 106 -12.85 7.25 -8.88
CA ASN A 106 -13.45 8.11 -7.86
C ASN A 106 -14.97 7.89 -7.75
N GLN A 107 -15.68 7.66 -8.87
CA GLN A 107 -17.10 7.30 -8.82
C GLN A 107 -17.32 5.94 -8.15
N TRP A 108 -16.49 4.94 -8.48
CA TRP A 108 -16.53 3.62 -7.85
C TRP A 108 -16.27 3.70 -6.34
N ILE A 109 -15.29 4.51 -5.93
CA ILE A 109 -14.93 4.72 -4.53
C ILE A 109 -16.08 5.35 -3.75
N ARG A 110 -16.75 6.36 -4.32
CA ARG A 110 -17.94 6.96 -3.71
C ARG A 110 -19.05 5.93 -3.52
N PHE A 111 -19.34 5.18 -4.58
CA PHE A 111 -20.30 4.07 -4.53
C PHE A 111 -19.96 3.05 -3.43
N LEU A 112 -18.70 2.60 -3.36
CA LEU A 112 -18.25 1.63 -2.36
C LEU A 112 -18.33 2.19 -0.93
N GLY A 113 -17.97 3.45 -0.74
CA GLY A 113 -18.06 4.15 0.55
C GLY A 113 -19.51 4.30 1.02
N GLU A 114 -20.41 4.72 0.13
CA GLU A 114 -21.85 4.84 0.42
C GLU A 114 -22.48 3.47 0.72
N MET A 115 -22.16 2.44 -0.07
CA MET A 115 -22.63 1.08 0.17
C MET A 115 -22.16 0.56 1.52
N ARG A 116 -20.85 0.63 1.80
CA ARG A 116 -20.30 0.24 3.11
C ARG A 116 -20.99 0.97 4.24
N ASN A 117 -21.21 2.28 4.10
CA ASN A 117 -21.90 3.03 5.13
C ASN A 117 -23.33 2.51 5.32
N ASN A 118 -24.06 2.16 4.27
CA ASN A 118 -25.43 1.65 4.40
C ASN A 118 -25.53 0.27 5.08
N VAL A 119 -24.51 -0.57 4.94
CA VAL A 119 -24.56 -2.00 5.34
C VAL A 119 -23.70 -2.35 6.55
N GLY A 120 -22.69 -1.54 6.88
CA GLY A 120 -21.78 -1.79 7.98
C GLY A 120 -22.43 -1.63 9.36
N GLU A 121 -22.41 -2.70 10.16
CA GLU A 121 -23.02 -2.74 11.50
C GLU A 121 -22.06 -2.27 12.61
N ILE A 122 -20.74 -2.38 12.38
CA ILE A 122 -19.72 -2.21 13.42
C ILE A 122 -19.14 -0.78 13.46
N SER A 123 -19.41 0.04 12.43
CA SER A 123 -18.83 1.38 12.29
C SER A 123 -19.83 2.50 12.63
N HIS A 124 -19.56 3.23 13.73
CA HIS A 124 -20.10 4.56 14.07
C HIS A 124 -21.60 4.67 14.43
N GLY A 125 -22.00 4.12 15.58
CA GLY A 125 -23.17 4.62 16.34
C GLY A 125 -24.50 4.67 15.57
N LYS A 126 -24.68 3.77 14.60
CA LYS A 126 -25.87 3.78 13.73
C LYS A 126 -27.12 3.34 14.46
N ILE A 127 -28.24 3.95 14.07
CA ILE A 127 -29.59 3.57 14.50
C ILE A 127 -29.90 2.22 13.86
N LEU A 128 -30.11 1.20 14.68
CA LEU A 128 -30.63 -0.09 14.26
C LEU A 128 -32.13 0.01 13.98
N PRO A 129 -32.67 -0.76 13.01
CA PRO A 129 -31.99 -1.74 12.17
C PRO A 129 -31.35 -1.14 10.89
N LYS A 130 -30.41 -1.88 10.27
CA LYS A 130 -29.84 -1.51 8.97
C LYS A 130 -30.89 -1.52 7.85
N SER A 131 -30.65 -0.74 6.80
CA SER A 131 -31.62 -0.60 5.70
C SER A 131 -31.70 -1.82 4.78
N TYR A 132 -30.59 -2.52 4.57
CA TYR A 132 -30.51 -3.78 3.81
C TYR A 132 -29.22 -4.55 4.14
N SER A 133 -29.14 -5.81 3.70
CA SER A 133 -27.91 -6.60 3.64
C SER A 133 -27.52 -6.86 2.19
N VAL A 134 -26.22 -6.94 1.91
CA VAL A 134 -25.70 -7.30 0.58
C VAL A 134 -25.69 -8.82 0.45
N GLY A 135 -26.30 -9.33 -0.63
CA GLY A 135 -26.17 -10.73 -1.00
C GLY A 135 -24.71 -11.08 -1.33
N VAL A 136 -24.27 -12.28 -0.93
CA VAL A 136 -22.88 -12.73 -1.11
C VAL A 136 -22.44 -12.67 -2.58
N GLU A 137 -23.29 -13.10 -3.52
CA GLU A 137 -22.99 -13.07 -4.96
C GLU A 137 -22.70 -11.65 -5.47
N LEU A 138 -23.52 -10.67 -5.06
CA LEU A 138 -23.30 -9.27 -5.42
C LEU A 138 -22.03 -8.72 -4.78
N ALA A 139 -21.78 -9.03 -3.50
CA ALA A 139 -20.58 -8.61 -2.81
C ALA A 139 -19.31 -9.19 -3.46
N GLN A 140 -19.36 -10.42 -3.98
CA GLN A 140 -18.27 -11.03 -4.74
C GLN A 140 -17.98 -10.29 -6.05
N ILE A 141 -19.01 -9.90 -6.79
CA ILE A 141 -18.85 -9.09 -8.02
C ILE A 141 -18.19 -7.75 -7.70
N ILE A 142 -18.60 -7.11 -6.61
CA ILE A 142 -18.03 -5.83 -6.14
C ILE A 142 -16.58 -6.01 -5.71
N ALA A 143 -16.26 -7.07 -4.98
CA ALA A 143 -14.90 -7.40 -4.59
C ALA A 143 -14.01 -7.70 -5.80
N GLN A 144 -14.52 -8.41 -6.82
CA GLN A 144 -13.81 -8.68 -8.07
C GLN A 144 -13.59 -7.41 -8.89
N THR A 145 -14.56 -6.50 -8.94
CA THR A 145 -14.39 -5.20 -9.60
C THR A 145 -13.34 -4.37 -8.88
N THR A 146 -13.40 -4.32 -7.55
CA THR A 146 -12.41 -3.64 -6.71
C THR A 146 -11.01 -4.23 -6.93
N ASP A 147 -10.86 -5.54 -7.06
CA ASP A 147 -9.59 -6.21 -7.38
C ASP A 147 -8.98 -5.70 -8.71
N ARG A 148 -9.79 -5.51 -9.75
CA ARG A 148 -9.30 -4.99 -11.04
C ARG A 148 -8.88 -3.54 -10.97
N LEU A 149 -9.59 -2.73 -10.21
CA LEU A 149 -9.27 -1.33 -10.01
C LEU A 149 -7.99 -1.21 -9.17
N SER A 150 -7.91 -1.94 -8.06
CA SER A 150 -6.72 -2.04 -7.22
C SER A 150 -5.47 -2.51 -7.97
N TYR A 151 -5.62 -3.49 -8.86
CA TYR A 151 -4.52 -3.98 -9.70
C TYR A 151 -3.90 -2.87 -10.54
N ILE A 152 -4.71 -1.98 -11.14
CA ILE A 152 -4.20 -0.88 -11.96
C ILE A 152 -3.44 0.13 -11.10
N LEU A 153 -3.93 0.45 -9.89
CA LEU A 153 -3.21 1.34 -8.96
C LEU A 153 -1.84 0.77 -8.56
N LEU A 154 -1.78 -0.51 -8.23
CA LEU A 154 -0.52 -1.18 -7.90
C LEU A 154 0.42 -1.21 -9.11
N LEU A 155 -0.11 -1.46 -10.31
CA LEU A 155 0.68 -1.45 -11.54
C LEU A 155 1.29 -0.07 -11.81
N LEU A 156 0.53 1.01 -11.61
CA LEU A 156 1.03 2.38 -11.76
C LEU A 156 2.15 2.68 -10.75
N LEU A 157 1.96 2.32 -9.48
CA LEU A 157 2.98 2.53 -8.43
C LEU A 157 4.26 1.74 -8.74
N LEU A 158 4.14 0.46 -9.08
CA LEU A 158 5.30 -0.42 -9.36
C LEU A 158 6.08 -0.04 -10.62
N LYS A 159 5.57 0.91 -11.41
CA LYS A 159 6.27 1.46 -12.58
C LYS A 159 7.08 2.71 -12.25
N ILE A 160 6.87 3.28 -11.07
CA ILE A 160 7.65 4.39 -10.56
C ILE A 160 8.88 3.80 -9.87
N ASP A 161 10.06 4.29 -10.22
CA ASP A 161 11.29 3.98 -9.49
C ASP A 161 11.25 4.68 -8.13
N LEU A 162 11.27 3.93 -7.04
CA LEU A 162 11.18 4.44 -5.68
C LEU A 162 12.56 4.72 -5.06
N SER A 163 13.67 4.54 -5.78
CA SER A 163 15.01 4.80 -5.23
C SER A 163 15.20 6.25 -4.78
N TYR A 164 14.51 7.22 -5.41
CA TYR A 164 14.59 8.63 -5.02
C TYR A 164 13.93 8.94 -3.65
N THR A 165 13.14 8.02 -3.11
CA THR A 165 12.45 8.19 -1.82
C THR A 165 13.29 7.65 -0.67
N GLN A 166 14.46 7.07 -0.97
CA GLN A 166 15.39 6.57 0.02
C GLN A 166 16.18 7.73 0.63
N SER A 167 15.94 8.01 1.92
CA SER A 167 16.65 9.00 2.72
C SER A 167 18.17 8.76 2.82
N TYR A 168 18.60 7.51 2.71
CA TYR A 168 19.98 7.09 2.91
C TYR A 168 20.53 6.39 1.68
N ARG A 169 21.79 6.68 1.34
CA ARG A 169 22.54 5.93 0.34
C ARG A 169 23.47 4.96 1.02
N TYR A 170 23.49 3.72 0.55
CA TYR A 170 24.29 2.65 1.14
C TYR A 170 25.77 3.04 1.28
N GLU A 171 26.34 3.68 0.26
CA GLU A 171 27.77 4.02 0.21
C GLU A 171 28.16 5.14 1.19
N GLU A 172 27.21 5.90 1.73
CA GLU A 172 27.45 7.01 2.66
C GLU A 172 27.66 6.54 4.11
N TYR A 173 27.34 5.28 4.43
CA TYR A 173 27.38 4.76 5.81
C TYR A 173 28.21 3.47 5.95
N PRO A 174 29.49 3.44 5.52
CA PRO A 174 30.30 2.22 5.54
C PRO A 174 30.54 1.68 6.96
N GLU A 175 30.60 2.53 7.98
CA GLU A 175 30.81 2.11 9.37
C GLU A 175 29.61 1.34 9.92
N PHE A 176 28.39 1.84 9.67
CA PHE A 176 27.16 1.13 10.01
C PHE A 176 27.03 -0.18 9.24
N ASN A 177 27.35 -0.18 7.94
CA ASN A 177 27.29 -1.39 7.11
C ASN A 177 28.22 -2.48 7.64
N ASN A 178 29.45 -2.11 8.01
CA ASN A 178 30.40 -3.04 8.63
C ASN A 178 29.88 -3.54 9.98
N PHE A 179 29.31 -2.66 10.82
CA PHE A 179 28.71 -3.04 12.10
C PHE A 179 27.58 -4.08 11.92
N LEU A 180 26.69 -3.89 10.95
CA LEU A 180 25.65 -4.88 10.64
C LEU A 180 26.23 -6.19 10.12
N ASP A 181 27.22 -6.13 9.23
CA ASP A 181 27.85 -7.33 8.65
C ASP A 181 28.67 -8.12 9.68
N GLU A 182 29.28 -7.46 10.66
CA GLU A 182 29.97 -8.11 11.78
C GLU A 182 29.00 -8.79 12.75
N GLN A 183 27.80 -8.24 12.95
CA GLN A 183 26.77 -8.84 13.79
C GLN A 183 26.06 -10.02 13.11
N PHE A 184 25.84 -9.93 11.81
CA PHE A 184 25.06 -10.89 11.03
C PHE A 184 25.87 -11.44 9.86
N GLU A 185 26.71 -12.43 10.12
CA GLU A 185 27.52 -13.06 9.09
C GLU A 185 26.66 -13.96 8.17
N LEU A 186 26.64 -13.66 6.87
CA LEU A 186 25.95 -14.47 5.86
C LEU A 186 26.91 -15.43 5.14
N PRO A 187 26.41 -16.58 4.65
CA PRO A 187 27.24 -17.51 3.88
C PRO A 187 27.79 -16.88 2.59
N SER A 188 28.97 -17.37 2.16
CA SER A 188 29.49 -17.20 0.79
C SER A 188 29.77 -15.75 0.35
N GLY A 189 30.28 -14.90 1.25
CA GLY A 189 30.70 -13.53 0.89
C GLY A 189 29.53 -12.60 0.57
N LEU A 190 28.32 -12.95 1.01
CA LEU A 190 27.17 -12.06 1.00
C LEU A 190 27.29 -11.07 2.15
N SER A 191 26.97 -9.80 1.88
CA SER A 191 26.86 -8.75 2.90
C SER A 191 25.41 -8.67 3.36
N TYR A 192 25.20 -8.81 4.66
CA TYR A 192 23.90 -8.67 5.31
C TYR A 192 23.37 -7.25 5.17
N SER A 193 24.21 -6.26 5.47
CA SER A 193 23.88 -4.84 5.36
C SER A 193 23.44 -4.48 3.94
N LYS A 194 24.15 -4.97 2.91
CA LYS A 194 23.78 -4.77 1.51
C LYS A 194 22.48 -5.47 1.14
N ALA A 195 22.29 -6.70 1.59
CA ALA A 195 21.05 -7.44 1.36
C ALA A 195 19.85 -6.73 2.04
N LEU A 196 20.04 -6.22 3.25
CA LEU A 196 19.04 -5.45 3.98
C LEU A 196 18.70 -4.17 3.22
N PHE A 197 19.69 -3.39 2.79
CA PHE A 197 19.49 -2.16 2.01
C PHE A 197 18.70 -2.41 0.71
N GLU A 198 19.08 -3.43 -0.07
CA GLU A 198 18.48 -3.69 -1.38
C GLU A 198 17.08 -4.34 -1.30
N GLN A 199 16.82 -5.13 -0.26
CA GLN A 199 15.60 -5.94 -0.16
C GLN A 199 14.60 -5.43 0.87
N ASP A 200 15.06 -4.65 1.86
CA ASP A 200 14.28 -4.12 2.97
C ASP A 200 14.80 -2.77 3.43
N TYR A 201 14.75 -1.80 2.51
CA TYR A 201 15.22 -0.45 2.77
C TYR A 201 14.58 0.17 4.02
N ASP A 202 13.28 -0.11 4.28
CA ASP A 202 12.59 0.41 5.46
C ASP A 202 13.28 -0.09 6.76
N ALA A 203 13.52 -1.40 6.87
CA ALA A 203 14.25 -1.98 8.01
C ALA A 203 15.71 -1.49 8.09
N TYR A 204 16.40 -1.38 6.94
CA TYR A 204 17.74 -0.79 6.91
C TYR A 204 17.75 0.63 7.47
N SER A 205 16.78 1.47 7.06
CA SER A 205 16.70 2.86 7.50
C SER A 205 16.39 2.98 8.99
N GLU A 206 15.52 2.11 9.53
CA GLU A 206 15.22 2.06 10.96
C GLU A 206 16.44 1.64 11.80
N GLU A 207 17.18 0.62 11.35
CA GLU A 207 18.42 0.19 12.00
C GLU A 207 19.51 1.27 11.95
N LEU A 208 19.61 2.00 10.83
CA LEU A 208 20.56 3.11 10.68
C LEU A 208 20.19 4.28 11.59
N ASP A 209 18.90 4.65 11.67
CA ASP A 209 18.41 5.67 12.61
C ASP A 209 18.80 5.30 14.05
N ASN A 210 18.50 4.06 14.46
CA ASN A 210 18.85 3.56 15.78
C ASN A 210 20.37 3.61 16.06
N TYR A 211 21.19 3.28 15.06
CA TYR A 211 22.64 3.35 15.16
C TYR A 211 23.16 4.79 15.32
N LEU A 212 22.64 5.72 14.53
CA LEU A 212 23.04 7.13 14.59
C LEU A 212 22.61 7.79 15.90
N ASP A 213 21.40 7.48 16.37
CA ASP A 213 20.90 7.90 17.69
C ASP A 213 21.79 7.37 18.83
N ALA A 214 22.19 6.09 18.76
CA ALA A 214 23.09 5.49 19.76
C ALA A 214 24.49 6.14 19.78
N GLN A 215 24.93 6.70 18.66
CA GLN A 215 26.19 7.45 18.55
C GLN A 215 26.05 8.95 18.85
N GLY A 216 24.83 9.44 19.04
CA GLY A 216 24.56 10.87 19.26
C GLY A 216 24.81 11.73 18.01
N ILE A 217 24.68 11.14 16.82
CA ILE A 217 24.86 11.83 15.53
C ILE A 217 23.47 12.29 15.05
N GLU A 218 23.23 13.60 15.04
CA GLU A 218 22.04 14.16 14.39
C GLU A 218 22.25 14.23 12.87
N VAL A 219 21.36 13.58 12.12
CA VAL A 219 21.31 13.70 10.66
C VAL A 219 20.42 14.90 10.30
N ALA A 220 20.98 15.85 9.55
CA ALA A 220 20.31 17.10 9.15
C ALA A 220 19.35 16.93 7.97
#